data_AF-A0A350ETJ9-F1
#
_entry.id   AF-A0A350ETJ9-F1
#
_cell.length_a   1.000
_cell.length_b   1.000
_cell.length_c   1.000
_cell.angle_alpha   90.00
_cell.angle_beta   90.00
_cell.angle_gamma   90.00
#
_symmetry.space_group_name_H-M   'P 1'
#
loop_
_entity.id
_entity.type
_entity.pdbx_description
1 polymer ?
#
loop_
_entity_poly.entity_id
_entity_poly.type
_entity_poly.pdbx_seq_one_letter_code
_entity_poly.pdbx_strand_id
1 'polypeptide(L)' 'MIMTVRGPVPTNELAVILPHEHVTTDFIGAEKFSQPRYDRDAAFATILPHFVRLKERGVRGAAGG' A
#
# COMPACT_ATOMS: atom_id res chain seq x y z
N MET A 1 -16.53 -0.20 9.78
CA MET A 1 -15.95 0.41 8.56
C MET A 1 -14.45 0.53 8.75
N ILE A 2 -13.65 0.44 7.68
CA ILE A 2 -12.20 0.70 7.69
C ILE A 2 -11.90 1.85 6.74
N MET A 3 -11.03 2.78 7.16
CA MET A 3 -10.56 3.87 6.33
C MET A 3 -9.45 3.40 5.38
N THR A 4 -9.59 3.69 4.09
CA THR A 4 -8.57 3.43 3.07
C THR A 4 -8.15 4.73 2.41
N VAL A 5 -7.08 4.70 1.60
CA VAL A 5 -6.66 5.85 0.78
C VAL A 5 -7.72 6.28 -0.26
N ARG A 6 -8.72 5.43 -0.53
CA ARG A 6 -9.88 5.73 -1.40
C ARG A 6 -11.14 6.16 -0.61
N GLY A 7 -11.05 6.28 0.71
CA GLY A 7 -12.17 6.57 1.60
C GLY A 7 -12.63 5.38 2.46
N PRO A 8 -13.72 5.53 3.22
CA PRO A 8 -14.27 4.48 4.10
C PRO A 8 -14.84 3.30 3.31
N VAL A 9 -14.59 2.09 3.79
CA VAL A 9 -15.11 0.84 3.21
C VAL A 9 -15.83 0.03 4.31
N PRO A 10 -17.04 -0.52 4.05
CA PRO A 10 -17.71 -1.45 4.95
C PRO A 10 -16.87 -2.70 5.25
N THR A 11 -16.88 -3.16 6.50
CA THR A 11 -16.01 -4.27 6.93
C THR A 11 -16.36 -5.60 6.28
N ASN A 12 -17.61 -5.79 5.86
CA ASN A 12 -18.06 -6.96 5.11
C ASN A 12 -17.63 -6.97 3.63
N GLU A 13 -17.11 -5.85 3.11
CA GLU A 13 -16.56 -5.77 1.75
C GLU A 13 -15.05 -6.03 1.69
N LEU A 14 -14.40 -6.02 2.87
CA LEU A 14 -13.01 -6.40 3.04
C LEU A 14 -12.92 -7.92 2.90
N ALA A 15 -12.65 -8.39 1.68
CA ALA A 15 -12.33 -9.79 1.41
C ALA A 15 -10.95 -10.13 2.01
N VAL A 16 -10.15 -10.98 1.35
CA VAL A 16 -8.79 -11.28 1.82
C VAL A 16 -7.96 -9.99 1.83
N ILE A 17 -7.41 -9.67 3.00
CA ILE A 17 -6.55 -8.52 3.27
C ILE A 17 -5.19 -8.99 3.77
N LEU A 18 -4.13 -8.33 3.34
CA LEU A 18 -2.79 -8.48 3.94
C LEU A 18 -2.63 -7.39 5.02
N PRO A 19 -2.72 -7.74 6.31
CA PRO A 19 -2.84 -6.75 7.38
C PRO A 19 -1.52 -6.04 7.71
N HIS A 20 -0.38 -6.56 7.25
CA HIS A 20 0.94 -5.96 7.49
C HIS A 20 1.81 -6.11 6.24
N GLU A 21 1.90 -5.03 5.47
CA GLU A 21 2.76 -4.90 4.29
C GLU A 21 3.46 -3.54 4.31
N HIS A 22 4.53 -3.42 3.54
CA HIS A 22 5.26 -2.17 3.37
C HIS A 22 5.31 -1.81 1.89
N VAL A 23 4.47 -0.85 1.47
CA VAL A 23 4.36 -0.44 0.05
C VAL A 23 5.54 0.45 -0.36
N THR A 24 5.85 1.42 0.48
CA THR A 24 7.07 2.23 0.39
C THR A 24 7.53 2.48 1.82
N THR A 25 8.77 2.18 2.14
CA THR A 25 9.34 2.42 3.47
C THR A 25 10.68 3.13 3.34
N ASP A 26 10.80 4.25 4.03
CA ASP A 26 12.08 4.90 4.31
C ASP A 26 12.38 4.77 5.80
N PHE A 27 13.36 3.94 6.15
CA PHE A 27 13.74 3.67 7.55
C PHE A 27 14.52 4.82 8.20
N ILE A 28 14.88 5.87 7.44
CA ILE A 28 15.68 6.99 7.95
C ILE A 28 14.81 8.02 8.69
N GLY A 29 13.49 7.91 8.59
CA GLY A 29 12.50 8.72 9.33
C GLY A 29 12.17 10.04 8.63
N ALA A 30 10.88 10.35 8.54
CA ALA A 30 10.36 11.56 7.86
C ALA A 30 10.81 12.87 8.53
N GLU A 31 11.28 12.84 9.77
CA GLU A 31 11.84 14.03 10.45
C GLU A 31 13.18 14.48 9.87
N LYS A 32 13.94 13.56 9.24
CA LYS A 32 15.24 13.88 8.65
C LYS A 32 15.12 14.42 7.22
N PHE A 33 14.04 14.10 6.51
CA PHE A 33 13.81 14.52 5.14
C PHE A 33 12.31 14.69 4.86
N SER A 34 11.94 15.86 4.34
CA SER A 34 10.54 16.21 4.03
C SER A 34 10.00 15.58 2.74
N GLN A 35 10.86 14.91 1.96
CA GLN A 35 10.48 14.29 0.69
C GLN A 35 11.04 12.87 0.57
N PRO A 36 10.33 11.95 -0.11
CA PRO A 36 10.82 10.61 -0.36
C PRO A 36 12.16 10.65 -1.10
N ARG A 37 13.12 9.84 -0.65
CA ARG A 37 14.45 9.73 -1.28
C ARG A 37 14.50 8.83 -2.51
N TYR A 38 13.34 8.37 -2.98
CA TYR A 38 13.20 7.49 -4.14
C TYR A 38 12.46 8.21 -5.27
N ASP A 39 12.80 7.84 -6.50
CA ASP A 39 12.05 8.25 -7.68
C ASP A 39 10.64 7.64 -7.64
N ARG A 40 9.62 8.50 -7.65
CA ARG A 40 8.23 8.09 -7.50
C ARG A 40 7.73 7.25 -8.69
N ASP A 41 8.18 7.57 -9.89
CA ASP A 41 7.76 6.87 -11.11
C ASP A 41 8.42 5.49 -11.17
N ALA A 42 9.70 5.40 -10.79
CA ALA A 42 10.42 4.13 -10.68
C ALA A 42 9.79 3.22 -9.59
N ALA A 43 9.42 3.80 -8.44
CA ALA A 43 8.72 3.08 -7.39
C ALA A 43 7.36 2.57 -7.87
N PHE A 44 6.58 3.41 -8.55
CA PHE A 44 5.27 3.03 -9.08
C PHE A 44 5.38 1.89 -10.12
N ALA A 45 6.32 2.00 -11.06
CA ALA A 45 6.56 0.98 -12.08
C ALA A 45 6.96 -0.38 -11.47
N THR A 46 7.69 -0.35 -10.35
CA THR A 46 8.11 -1.56 -9.62
C THR A 46 6.96 -2.16 -8.82
N ILE A 47 6.17 -1.34 -8.13
CA ILE A 47 5.17 -1.79 -7.16
C ILE A 47 3.87 -2.26 -7.85
N LEU A 48 3.41 -1.57 -8.90
CA LEU A 48 2.12 -1.83 -9.54
C LEU A 48 1.93 -3.30 -9.99
N PRO A 49 2.91 -3.96 -10.66
CA PRO A 49 2.77 -5.35 -11.07
C PRO A 49 2.50 -6.31 -9.90
N HIS A 50 3.01 -6.03 -8.70
CA HIS A 50 2.78 -6.87 -7.52
C HIS A 50 1.33 -6.76 -7.05
N PHE A 51 0.77 -5.54 -7.02
CA PHE A 51 -0.64 -5.33 -6.69
C PHE A 51 -1.61 -5.96 -7.69
N VAL A 52 -1.26 -5.93 -8.99
CA VAL A 52 -2.05 -6.62 -10.02
C VAL A 52 -2.11 -8.13 -9.73
N ARG A 53 -0.96 -8.76 -9.47
CA ARG A 53 -0.92 -10.19 -9.10
C ARG A 53 -1.67 -10.53 -7.82
N LEU A 54 -1.64 -9.64 -6.82
CA LEU A 54 -2.41 -9.81 -5.58
C LEU A 54 -3.92 -9.74 -5.85
N LYS A 55 -4.37 -8.80 -6.69
CA LYS A 55 -5.76 -8.66 -7.10
C LYS A 55 -6.25 -9.91 -7.86
N GLU A 56 -5.44 -10.45 -8.76
CA GLU A 56 -5.75 -11.70 -9.49
C GLU A 56 -5.92 -12.91 -8.55
N ARG A 57 -5.23 -12.89 -7.40
CA ARG A 57 -5.34 -13.92 -6.34
C ARG A 57 -6.48 -13.66 -5.35
N GLY A 58 -7.33 -12.66 -5.59
CA GLY A 58 -8.48 -12.33 -4.77
C GLY A 58 -8.19 -11.44 -3.56
N VAL A 59 -6.97 -10.88 -3.44
CA VAL A 59 -6.63 -9.91 -2.38
C VAL A 59 -7.23 -8.54 -2.74
N ARG A 60 -7.95 -7.94 -1.80
CA ARG A 60 -8.66 -6.65 -2.02
C ARG A 60 -8.02 -5.44 -1.35
N GLY A 61 -7.07 -5.66 -0.45
CA GLY A 61 -6.36 -4.58 0.23
C GLY A 61 -5.06 -5.06 0.88
N ALA A 62 -4.11 -4.13 1.01
CA ALA A 62 -2.90 -4.27 1.80
C ALA A 62 -2.84 -3.07 2.76
N ALA A 63 -2.48 -3.32 4.01
CA ALA A 63 -2.28 -2.27 5.01
C ALA A 63 -0.79 -2.01 5.20
N GLY A 64 -0.42 -0.73 5.11
CA GLY A 64 0.92 -0.24 5.40
C GLY A 64 1.18 -0.20 6.91
N GLY A 65 2.31 -0.77 7.35
CA GLY A 65 2.87 -0.50 8.68
C GLY A 65 3.73 0.75 8.72
#